data_AF-A0A285U3M8-F1
#
_entry.id   AF-A0A285U3M8-F1
#
_cell.length_a   1.000
_cell.length_b   1.000
_cell.length_c   1.000
_cell.angle_alpha   90.00
_cell.angle_beta   90.00
_cell.angle_gamma   90.00
#
_symmetry.space_group_name_H-M   'P 1'
#
loop_
_entity.id
_entity.type
_entity.pdbx_description
1 polymer ?
#
loop_
_entity_poly.entity_id
_entity_poly.type
_entity_poly.pdbx_seq_one_letter_code
_entity_poly.pdbx_strand_id
1 'polypeptide(L)'
;MRNIKNIVIASLFTIILAGCSDITDALSGIDNQAQKAASGITPEALTIRSINIEYKNENFTVDELFTSILRDIFWEYDKNNDSHILTVKGTWKEGLFEDYELQNYPINDFNSDGKVTVTLEIDNDEILTERTKVTMSLGDQVIIEEIGEKAQKALYKAYLIR
;
A
#
# COMPACT_ATOMS: atom_id res chain seq x y z
N MET A 1 -43.31 59.58 -23.68
CA MET A 1 -43.50 58.17 -24.12
C MET A 1 -42.12 57.55 -24.30
N ARG A 2 -41.76 56.34 -23.90
CA ARG A 2 -42.28 55.33 -22.98
C ARG A 2 -41.16 54.27 -23.00
N ASN A 3 -40.52 54.03 -21.86
CA ASN A 3 -39.91 52.76 -21.42
C ASN A 3 -39.17 51.90 -22.48
N ILE A 4 -37.83 51.87 -22.44
CA ILE A 4 -37.04 50.62 -22.36
C ILE A 4 -35.74 50.98 -21.60
N LYS A 5 -35.86 51.03 -20.27
CA LYS A 5 -34.73 50.82 -19.36
C LYS A 5 -34.62 49.30 -19.14
N ASN A 6 -33.40 48.79 -19.08
CA ASN A 6 -33.01 47.54 -18.40
C ASN A 6 -33.24 46.19 -19.11
N ILE A 7 -32.62 45.92 -20.27
CA ILE A 7 -32.36 44.51 -20.67
C ILE A 7 -31.05 44.41 -21.48
N VAL A 8 -29.90 44.78 -20.91
CA VAL A 8 -28.59 44.50 -21.54
C VAL A 8 -27.55 43.90 -20.56
N ILE A 9 -27.87 43.78 -19.26
CA ILE A 9 -26.93 43.29 -18.23
C ILE A 9 -27.52 42.05 -17.53
N ALA A 10 -28.01 41.08 -18.31
CA ALA A 10 -28.52 39.82 -17.78
C ALA A 10 -28.30 38.65 -18.75
N SER A 11 -27.20 38.69 -19.52
CA SER A 11 -26.85 37.61 -20.45
C SER A 11 -25.35 37.31 -20.44
N LEU A 12 -24.74 37.33 -19.25
CA LEU A 12 -23.34 36.94 -19.03
C LEU A 12 -23.16 36.02 -17.81
N PHE A 13 -24.20 35.25 -17.45
CA PHE A 13 -24.18 34.35 -16.28
C PHE A 13 -24.76 32.96 -16.57
N THR A 14 -24.60 32.44 -17.79
CA THR A 14 -25.15 31.12 -18.19
C THR A 14 -24.14 30.16 -18.82
N ILE A 15 -22.83 30.32 -18.57
CA ILE A 15 -21.81 29.36 -19.05
C ILE A 15 -20.86 28.86 -17.94
N ILE A 16 -21.33 28.71 -16.70
CA ILE A 16 -20.55 28.00 -15.67
C ILE A 16 -21.36 26.85 -15.06
N LEU A 17 -22.15 26.16 -15.90
CA LEU A 17 -22.85 24.92 -15.53
C LEU A 17 -22.64 23.81 -16.58
N ALA A 18 -21.47 23.76 -17.20
CA ALA A 18 -21.03 22.64 -18.04
C ALA A 18 -19.55 22.35 -17.71
N GLY A 19 -19.36 21.63 -16.61
CA GLY A 19 -18.04 21.29 -16.06
C GLY A 19 -18.18 20.71 -14.66
N CYS A 20 -19.23 19.90 -14.46
CA CYS A 20 -19.43 19.11 -13.25
C CYS A 20 -19.47 17.66 -13.69
N SER A 21 -18.31 17.15 -14.09
CA SER A 21 -18.08 15.75 -14.36
C SER A 21 -16.68 15.46 -13.86
N ASP A 22 -16.51 15.44 -12.53
CA ASP A 22 -15.36 14.83 -11.84
C ASP A 22 -15.70 14.70 -10.34
N ILE A 23 -16.87 14.14 -10.03
CA ILE A 23 -17.18 13.64 -8.66
C ILE A 23 -17.07 12.10 -8.62
N THR A 24 -16.89 11.45 -9.78
CA THR A 24 -16.76 9.99 -9.90
C THR A 24 -15.37 9.46 -9.56
N ASP A 25 -14.30 10.25 -9.69
CA ASP A 25 -12.94 9.79 -9.41
C ASP A 25 -12.61 9.73 -7.90
N ALA A 26 -13.32 10.49 -7.07
CA ALA A 26 -13.22 10.35 -5.61
C ALA A 26 -14.04 9.15 -5.08
N LEU A 27 -15.08 8.72 -5.81
CA LEU A 27 -15.90 7.56 -5.43
C LEU A 27 -15.27 6.23 -5.88
N SER A 28 -14.58 6.20 -7.03
CA SER A 28 -13.94 4.99 -7.57
C SER A 28 -12.73 4.52 -6.75
N GLY A 29 -12.04 5.42 -6.05
CA GLY A 29 -10.89 5.08 -5.20
C GLY A 29 -11.23 4.20 -4.00
N ILE A 30 -12.39 4.43 -3.37
CA ILE A 30 -12.86 3.66 -2.21
C ILE A 30 -13.28 2.26 -2.65
N ASP A 31 -14.05 2.15 -3.75
CA ASP A 31 -14.48 0.86 -4.29
C ASP A 31 -13.27 0.00 -4.72
N ASN A 32 -12.25 0.61 -5.32
CA ASN A 32 -11.03 -0.11 -5.74
C ASN A 32 -10.23 -0.62 -4.53
N GLN A 33 -10.03 0.20 -3.49
CA GLN A 33 -9.32 -0.27 -2.28
C GLN A 33 -10.12 -1.34 -1.54
N ALA A 34 -11.43 -1.19 -1.40
CA ALA A 34 -12.28 -2.20 -0.77
C ALA A 34 -12.31 -3.52 -1.55
N GLN A 35 -12.35 -3.44 -2.89
CA GLN A 35 -12.29 -4.61 -3.76
C GLN A 35 -10.93 -5.31 -3.66
N LYS A 36 -9.83 -4.55 -3.62
CA LYS A 36 -8.49 -5.10 -3.39
C LYS A 36 -8.35 -5.70 -1.98
N ALA A 37 -8.96 -5.11 -0.95
CA ALA A 37 -9.07 -5.72 0.38
C ALA A 37 -9.72 -7.10 0.30
N ALA A 38 -10.88 -7.15 -0.36
CA ALA A 38 -11.69 -8.35 -0.50
C ALA A 38 -10.96 -9.42 -1.32
N SER A 39 -10.12 -9.03 -2.27
CA SER A 39 -9.27 -9.98 -3.00
C SER A 39 -8.22 -10.65 -2.11
N GLY A 40 -7.73 -9.97 -1.06
CA GLY A 40 -6.74 -10.47 -0.12
C GLY A 40 -7.20 -11.64 0.78
N ILE A 41 -8.49 -12.00 0.72
CA ILE A 41 -9.09 -13.13 1.45
C ILE A 41 -9.54 -14.28 0.53
N THR A 42 -9.19 -14.23 -0.76
CA THR A 42 -9.47 -15.32 -1.72
C THR A 42 -8.68 -16.58 -1.38
N PRO A 43 -9.14 -17.79 -1.80
CA PRO A 43 -8.38 -19.03 -1.60
C PRO A 43 -6.95 -18.95 -2.11
N GLU A 44 -6.73 -18.31 -3.26
CA GLU A 44 -5.40 -18.10 -3.85
C GLU A 44 -4.53 -17.20 -2.97
N ALA A 45 -5.08 -16.09 -2.48
CA ALA A 45 -4.36 -15.20 -1.55
C ALA A 45 -4.00 -15.93 -0.25
N LEU A 46 -4.89 -16.79 0.27
CA LEU A 46 -4.62 -17.60 1.46
C LEU A 46 -3.53 -18.65 1.23
N THR A 47 -3.49 -19.28 0.06
CA THR A 47 -2.39 -20.17 -0.34
C THR A 47 -1.06 -19.43 -0.35
N ILE A 48 -1.00 -18.25 -0.97
CA ILE A 48 0.22 -17.43 -1.02
C ILE A 48 0.66 -17.02 0.38
N ARG A 49 -0.27 -16.59 1.23
CA ARG A 49 0.00 -16.26 2.63
C ARG A 49 0.53 -17.46 3.43
N SER A 50 0.24 -18.68 2.99
CA SER A 50 0.71 -19.92 3.60
C SER A 50 2.03 -20.45 3.02
N ILE A 51 2.64 -19.76 2.05
CA ILE A 51 3.96 -20.12 1.51
C ILE A 51 4.97 -20.13 2.66
N ASN A 52 5.70 -21.25 2.79
CA ASN A 52 6.73 -21.41 3.80
C ASN A 52 8.03 -20.74 3.33
N ILE A 53 8.65 -20.00 4.24
CA ILE A 53 9.92 -19.31 4.07
C ILE A 53 10.91 -19.95 5.04
N GLU A 54 12.03 -20.42 4.49
CA GLU A 54 13.17 -20.89 5.27
C GLU A 54 14.26 -19.83 5.30
N TYR A 55 14.63 -19.35 6.49
CA TYR A 55 15.70 -18.38 6.63
C TYR A 55 16.43 -18.54 7.97
N LYS A 56 17.76 -18.74 7.92
CA LYS A 56 18.65 -18.90 9.09
C LYS A 56 18.14 -19.91 10.15
N ASN A 57 17.73 -21.09 9.71
CA ASN A 57 17.18 -22.19 10.52
C ASN A 57 15.79 -21.93 11.14
N GLU A 58 15.13 -20.83 10.79
CA GLU A 58 13.73 -20.59 11.11
C GLU A 58 12.86 -20.90 9.90
N ASN A 59 11.68 -21.44 10.17
CA ASN A 59 10.63 -21.68 9.19
C ASN A 59 9.40 -20.90 9.60
N PHE A 60 8.86 -20.10 8.69
CA PHE A 60 7.70 -19.27 8.93
C PHE A 60 6.96 -19.02 7.63
N THR A 61 5.68 -18.69 7.72
CA THR A 61 4.86 -18.37 6.56
C THR A 61 4.91 -16.89 6.21
N VAL A 62 4.48 -16.55 4.99
CA VAL A 62 4.25 -15.15 4.58
C VAL A 62 3.29 -14.44 5.55
N ASP A 63 2.26 -15.13 6.04
CA ASP A 63 1.33 -14.59 7.03
C ASP A 63 2.02 -14.27 8.36
N GLU A 64 2.77 -15.22 8.91
CA GLU A 64 3.53 -15.04 10.14
C GLU A 64 4.56 -13.93 10.03
N LEU A 65 5.23 -13.81 8.87
CA LEU A 65 6.19 -12.75 8.59
C LEU A 65 5.57 -11.38 8.80
N PHE A 66 4.47 -11.09 8.11
CA PHE A 66 3.90 -9.74 8.14
C PHE A 66 3.12 -9.47 9.42
N THR A 67 2.40 -10.46 9.95
CA THR A 67 1.69 -10.34 11.24
C THR A 67 2.62 -10.08 12.42
N SER A 68 3.89 -10.46 12.32
CA SER A 68 4.85 -10.16 13.38
C SER A 68 5.55 -8.81 13.23
N ILE A 69 5.81 -8.32 12.01
CA ILE A 69 6.63 -7.11 11.76
C ILE A 69 5.80 -5.85 11.46
N LEU A 70 4.48 -5.97 11.30
CA LEU A 70 3.58 -4.84 11.02
C LEU A 70 2.40 -4.81 12.01
N ARG A 71 1.77 -3.65 12.14
CA ARG A 71 0.45 -3.46 12.78
C ARG A 71 -0.60 -3.09 11.73
N ASP A 72 -1.88 -3.21 12.08
CA ASP A 72 -3.01 -2.74 11.25
C ASP A 72 -2.95 -3.24 9.79
N ILE A 73 -2.70 -4.54 9.64
CA ILE A 73 -2.32 -5.13 8.36
C ILE A 73 -3.52 -5.21 7.42
N PHE A 74 -3.25 -4.87 6.17
CA PHE A 74 -4.17 -4.96 5.07
C PHE A 74 -3.53 -5.69 3.90
N TRP A 75 -4.28 -6.60 3.31
CA TRP A 75 -3.81 -7.47 2.23
C TRP A 75 -4.55 -7.11 0.95
N GLU A 76 -3.79 -6.91 -0.11
CA GLU A 76 -4.29 -6.77 -1.47
C GLU A 76 -3.69 -7.90 -2.31
N TYR A 77 -4.53 -8.53 -3.11
CA TYR A 77 -4.12 -9.58 -4.01
C TYR A 77 -4.52 -9.23 -5.43
N ASP A 78 -3.58 -9.40 -6.36
CA ASP A 78 -3.83 -9.23 -7.78
C ASP A 78 -3.22 -10.41 -8.52
N LYS A 79 -3.83 -10.77 -9.64
CA LYS A 79 -3.32 -11.82 -10.53
C LYS A 79 -3.10 -11.23 -11.91
N ASN A 80 -1.85 -11.18 -12.34
CA ASN A 80 -1.48 -10.65 -13.64
C ASN A 80 -0.93 -11.77 -14.52
N ASN A 81 -1.75 -12.26 -15.45
CA ASN A 81 -1.46 -13.43 -16.28
C ASN A 81 -1.13 -14.66 -15.41
N ASP A 82 0.14 -15.08 -15.45
CA ASP A 82 0.67 -16.24 -14.73
C ASP A 82 1.34 -15.87 -13.40
N SER A 83 1.42 -14.57 -13.08
CA SER A 83 2.07 -14.08 -11.88
C SER A 83 1.06 -13.61 -10.84
N HIS A 84 1.36 -13.91 -9.58
CA HIS A 84 0.57 -13.53 -8.43
C HIS A 84 1.25 -12.37 -7.71
N ILE A 85 0.49 -11.30 -7.42
CA ILE A 85 0.99 -10.12 -6.74
C ILE A 85 0.29 -10.02 -5.39
N LEU A 86 1.07 -10.10 -4.32
CA LEU A 86 0.58 -9.84 -2.96
C LEU A 86 1.14 -8.49 -2.52
N THR A 87 0.25 -7.53 -2.24
CA THR A 87 0.62 -6.27 -1.61
C THR A 87 0.15 -6.24 -0.17
N VAL A 88 1.09 -6.06 0.75
CA VAL A 88 0.85 -6.00 2.19
C VAL A 88 1.08 -4.58 2.65
N LYS A 89 0.05 -3.97 3.22
CA LYS A 89 0.09 -2.63 3.79
C LYS A 89 -0.06 -2.74 5.29
N GLY A 90 0.63 -1.89 6.04
CA GLY A 90 0.50 -1.85 7.50
C GLY A 90 1.18 -0.64 8.10
N THR A 91 1.04 -0.51 9.41
CA THR A 91 1.78 0.46 10.21
C THR A 91 3.08 -0.18 10.70
N TRP A 92 4.17 0.57 10.67
CA TRP A 92 5.49 0.17 11.13
C TRP A 92 5.45 -0.32 12.58
N LYS A 93 6.22 -1.37 12.87
CA LYS A 93 6.45 -1.91 14.21
C LYS A 93 7.94 -1.92 14.50
N GLU A 94 8.30 -1.76 15.78
CA GLU A 94 9.67 -1.89 16.27
C GLU A 94 10.30 -3.22 15.82
N GLY A 95 11.59 -3.22 15.50
CA GLY A 95 12.29 -4.34 14.85
C GLY A 95 12.41 -4.21 13.33
N LEU A 96 11.50 -3.47 12.67
CA LEU A 96 11.56 -3.26 11.21
C LEU A 96 12.49 -2.08 10.86
N PHE A 97 13.47 -2.34 10.00
CA PHE A 97 14.47 -1.37 9.53
C PHE A 97 15.44 -0.83 10.61
N GLU A 98 15.74 -1.60 11.65
CA GLU A 98 16.72 -1.17 12.68
C GLU A 98 18.12 -0.88 12.13
N ASP A 99 18.51 -1.56 11.04
CA ASP A 99 19.78 -1.34 10.34
C ASP A 99 19.82 0.03 9.59
N TYR A 100 18.67 0.71 9.46
CA TYR A 100 18.56 2.00 8.78
C TYR A 100 18.72 3.14 9.79
N GLU A 101 19.40 4.21 9.38
CA GLU A 101 19.60 5.40 10.21
C GLU A 101 18.31 6.23 10.32
N LEU A 102 17.32 5.70 11.05
CA LEU A 102 16.04 6.36 11.33
C LEU A 102 16.13 7.38 12.49
N GLN A 103 17.33 7.64 13.00
CA GLN A 103 17.58 8.46 14.20
C GLN A 103 17.09 9.91 14.08
N ASN A 104 16.85 10.39 12.86
CA ASN A 104 16.33 11.73 12.60
C ASN A 104 14.82 11.85 12.85
N TYR A 105 14.12 10.75 13.12
CA TYR A 105 12.68 10.71 13.32
C TYR A 105 12.34 10.16 14.72
N PRO A 106 11.49 10.84 15.50
CA PRO A 106 10.98 10.30 16.75
C PRO A 106 10.26 8.96 16.54
N ILE A 107 10.56 7.95 17.37
CA ILE A 107 9.89 6.63 17.31
C ILE A 107 8.36 6.76 17.40
N ASN A 108 7.88 7.76 18.15
CA ASN A 108 6.45 8.02 18.28
C ASN A 108 5.78 8.36 16.94
N ASP A 109 6.49 9.04 16.03
CA ASP A 109 5.95 9.44 14.73
C ASP A 109 5.76 8.21 13.84
N PHE A 110 6.64 7.22 13.94
CA PHE A 110 6.46 5.94 13.24
C PHE A 110 5.31 5.11 13.76
N ASN A 111 5.01 5.21 15.06
CA ASN A 111 3.97 4.40 15.66
C ASN A 111 2.56 4.81 15.20
N SER A 112 2.33 6.09 14.91
CA SER A 112 1.08 6.58 14.33
C SER A 112 1.09 6.57 12.80
N ASP A 113 2.18 7.05 12.20
CA ASP A 113 2.17 7.51 10.81
C ASP A 113 3.16 6.77 9.91
N GLY A 114 3.96 5.86 10.46
CA GLY A 114 4.88 5.02 9.69
C GLY A 114 4.13 4.02 8.83
N LYS A 115 3.78 4.36 7.59
CA LYS A 115 3.08 3.45 6.67
C LYS A 115 4.08 2.64 5.88
N VAL A 116 3.94 1.33 5.95
CA VAL A 116 4.76 0.36 5.22
C VAL A 116 3.91 -0.27 4.13
N THR A 117 4.44 -0.33 2.91
CA THR A 117 3.87 -1.11 1.80
C THR A 117 4.93 -2.06 1.27
N VAL A 118 4.58 -3.34 1.25
CA VAL A 118 5.40 -4.43 0.70
C VAL A 118 4.67 -5.02 -0.49
N THR A 119 5.37 -5.23 -1.59
CA THR A 119 4.85 -5.93 -2.76
C THR A 119 5.73 -7.14 -3.02
N LEU A 120 5.11 -8.32 -2.99
CA LEU A 120 5.70 -9.59 -3.37
C LEU A 120 5.12 -10.01 -4.71
N GLU A 121 5.99 -10.44 -5.62
CA GLU A 121 5.58 -11.16 -6.81
C GLU A 121 5.89 -12.64 -6.59
N ILE A 122 4.94 -13.50 -6.93
CA ILE A 122 5.00 -14.94 -6.73
C ILE A 122 4.76 -15.62 -8.07
N ASP A 123 5.67 -16.52 -8.43
CA ASP A 123 5.59 -17.38 -9.61
C ASP A 123 5.89 -18.82 -9.18
N ASN A 124 5.05 -19.77 -9.58
CA ASN A 124 5.14 -21.19 -9.19
C ASN A 124 5.34 -21.42 -7.68
N ASP A 125 4.56 -20.73 -6.84
CA ASP A 125 4.62 -20.77 -5.38
C ASP A 125 5.95 -20.29 -4.76
N GLU A 126 6.83 -19.66 -5.54
CA GLU A 126 8.09 -19.07 -5.08
C GLU A 126 8.02 -17.55 -5.11
N ILE A 127 8.52 -16.91 -4.04
CA ILE A 127 8.64 -15.45 -3.97
C ILE A 127 9.81 -15.02 -4.85
N LEU A 128 9.53 -14.18 -5.85
CA LEU A 128 10.54 -13.60 -6.72
C LEU A 128 11.32 -12.51 -5.96
N THR A 129 12.48 -12.88 -5.41
CA THR A 129 13.32 -12.00 -4.60
C THR A 129 13.65 -10.71 -5.32
N GLU A 130 14.01 -10.76 -6.61
CA GLU A 130 14.42 -9.61 -7.41
C GLU A 130 13.29 -8.59 -7.63
N ARG A 131 12.04 -9.00 -7.42
CA ARG A 131 10.85 -8.16 -7.58
C ARG A 131 10.18 -7.78 -6.27
N THR A 132 10.71 -8.28 -5.15
CA THR A 132 10.26 -7.86 -3.83
C THR A 132 10.54 -6.37 -3.65
N LYS A 133 9.49 -5.59 -3.37
CA LYS A 133 9.60 -4.14 -3.12
C LYS A 133 9.08 -3.83 -1.72
N VAL A 134 9.79 -2.95 -1.02
CA VAL A 134 9.40 -2.47 0.30
C VAL A 134 9.54 -0.95 0.33
N THR A 135 8.50 -0.29 0.81
CA THR A 135 8.49 1.16 1.01
C THR A 135 8.00 1.48 2.41
N MET A 136 8.63 2.48 3.03
CA MET A 136 8.15 3.09 4.26
C MET A 136 8.02 4.58 4.05
N SER A 137 6.89 5.12 4.51
CA SER A 137 6.59 6.54 4.47
C SER A 137 6.21 7.04 5.86
N LEU A 138 6.51 8.31 6.10
CA LEU A 138 6.04 9.05 7.26
C LEU A 138 5.28 10.27 6.75
N GLY A 139 3.96 10.27 6.94
CA GLY A 139 3.07 11.19 6.19
C GLY A 139 3.21 10.97 4.69
N ASP A 140 3.43 12.05 3.92
CA ASP A 140 3.59 11.99 2.47
C ASP A 140 5.04 11.74 2.01
N GLN A 141 6.00 11.64 2.96
CA GLN A 141 7.40 11.46 2.64
C GLN A 141 7.80 9.98 2.66
N VAL A 142 8.27 9.46 1.53
CA VAL A 142 8.94 8.16 1.48
C VAL A 142 10.35 8.32 2.07
N ILE A 143 10.66 7.51 3.08
CA ILE A 143 11.92 7.54 3.82
C ILE A 143 12.76 6.27 3.61
N ILE A 144 12.12 5.17 3.22
CA ILE A 144 12.78 3.94 2.80
C ILE A 144 12.11 3.46 1.52
N GLU A 145 12.92 3.15 0.52
CA GLU A 145 12.50 2.43 -0.68
C GLU A 145 13.59 1.43 -1.04
N GLU A 146 13.25 0.15 -1.00
CA GLU A 146 14.16 -0.94 -1.28
C GLU A 146 13.49 -1.94 -2.24
N ILE A 147 14.32 -2.53 -3.09
CA ILE A 147 13.89 -3.54 -4.07
C ILE A 147 14.89 -4.69 -4.06
N GLY A 148 14.42 -5.89 -4.35
CA GLY A 148 15.27 -7.05 -4.54
C GLY A 148 15.68 -7.73 -3.23
N GLU A 149 16.86 -8.34 -3.24
CA GLU A 149 17.42 -9.08 -2.10
C GLU A 149 17.52 -8.22 -0.83
N LYS A 150 17.86 -6.93 -0.95
CA LYS A 150 17.93 -6.03 0.20
C LYS A 150 16.60 -5.87 0.90
N ALA A 151 15.53 -5.68 0.12
CA ALA A 151 14.17 -5.55 0.62
C ALA A 151 13.73 -6.84 1.33
N GLN A 152 13.91 -8.00 0.68
CA GLN A 152 13.56 -9.29 1.25
C GLN A 152 14.35 -9.57 2.54
N LYS A 153 15.66 -9.32 2.54
CA LYS A 153 16.52 -9.52 3.71
C LYS A 153 16.15 -8.61 4.88
N ALA A 154 15.73 -7.37 4.61
CA ALA A 154 15.26 -6.47 5.66
C ALA A 154 14.00 -7.02 6.36
N LEU A 155 13.03 -7.54 5.59
CA LEU A 155 11.81 -8.16 6.14
C LEU A 155 12.15 -9.40 6.97
N TYR A 156 12.98 -10.31 6.45
CA TYR A 156 13.30 -11.55 7.15
C TYR A 156 14.15 -11.31 8.39
N LYS A 157 15.05 -10.32 8.36
CA LYS A 157 15.78 -9.89 9.57
C LYS A 157 14.82 -9.35 10.63
N ALA A 158 13.88 -8.49 10.25
CA ALA A 158 12.89 -7.94 11.17
C ALA A 158 12.06 -9.06 11.83
N TYR A 159 11.71 -10.09 11.06
CA TYR A 159 11.06 -11.28 11.62
C TYR A 159 11.90 -11.93 12.72
N LEU A 160 13.20 -12.14 12.49
CA LEU A 160 14.07 -12.81 13.47
C LEU A 160 14.32 -12.01 14.75
N ILE A 161 14.06 -10.70 14.75
CA ILE A 161 14.26 -9.80 15.90
C ILE A 161 12.99 -9.73 16.79
N ARG A 162 11.85 -10.21 16.28
CA ARG A 162 10.51 -10.09 16.89
C ARG A 162 10.39 -10.58 18.34
#